data_AF-A0A0F9E4C7-F1
#
_entry.id   AF-A0A0F9E4C7-F1
#
_cell.length_a   1.000
_cell.length_b   1.000
_cell.length_c   1.000
_cell.angle_alpha   90.00
_cell.angle_beta   90.00
_cell.angle_gamma   90.00
#
_symmetry.space_group_name_H-M   'P 1'
#
loop_
_entity.id
_entity.type
_entity.pdbx_description
1 polymer ?
#
loop_
_entity_poly.entity_id
_entity_poly.type
_entity_poly.pdbx_seq_one_letter_code
_entity_poly.pdbx_strand_id
1 'polypeptide(L)' 'MDSEFFRRTVLPNGIRVLTSAMPTARSASVSLYIGTGSRYERDEEAGLSHFQELLVGKGSSKRPSAKD' A
#
# COMPACT_ATOMS: atom_id res chain seq x y z
N MET A 1 17.90 -25.70 5.57
CA MET A 1 16.67 -25.39 4.81
C MET A 1 16.28 -23.99 5.22
N ASP A 2 16.93 -22.99 4.63
CA ASP A 2 16.80 -21.59 5.07
C ASP A 2 15.45 -21.06 4.63
N SER A 3 14.53 -20.97 5.59
CA SER A 3 13.13 -20.64 5.39
C SER A 3 12.86 -19.13 5.50
N GLU A 4 13.63 -18.28 4.85
CA GLU A 4 13.22 -16.88 4.66
C GLU A 4 12.65 -16.71 3.25
N PHE A 5 11.38 -17.11 3.10
CA PHE A 5 10.57 -16.81 1.91
C PHE A 5 10.42 -15.29 1.67
N PHE A 6 10.72 -14.47 2.69
CA PHE A 6 10.67 -13.02 2.63
C PHE A 6 11.72 -12.40 3.57
N ARG A 7 12.25 -11.25 3.20
CA ARG A 7 13.08 -10.38 4.04
C ARG A 7 12.24 -9.24 4.59
N ARG A 8 12.32 -9.01 5.90
CA ARG A 8 11.66 -7.86 6.57
C ARG A 8 12.65 -6.73 6.80
N THR A 9 12.28 -5.52 6.38
CA THR A 9 13.02 -4.28 6.65
C THR A 9 12.09 -3.27 7.34
N VAL A 10 12.58 -2.61 8.40
CA VAL A 10 11.88 -1.48 9.02
C VAL A 10 12.65 -0.22 8.65
N LEU A 11 11.97 0.72 7.97
CA LEU A 11 12.55 1.98 7.56
C LEU A 11 12.66 2.97 8.75
N PRO A 12 13.50 4.01 8.68
CA PRO A 12 13.64 4.99 9.77
C PRO A 12 12.34 5.70 10.16
N ASN A 13 11.38 5.79 9.24
CA ASN A 13 10.05 6.36 9.49
C ASN A 13 9.03 5.34 10.04
N GLY A 14 9.46 4.12 10.39
CA GLY A 14 8.62 3.07 10.96
C GLY A 14 7.85 2.22 9.94
N ILE A 15 7.90 2.55 8.64
CA ILE A 15 7.27 1.72 7.60
C ILE A 15 7.97 0.35 7.56
N ARG A 16 7.15 -0.70 7.49
CA ARG A 16 7.59 -2.09 7.39
C ARG A 16 7.48 -2.54 5.94
N VAL A 17 8.59 -3.02 5.39
CA VAL A 17 8.68 -3.52 4.02
C VAL A 17 9.03 -5.00 4.06
N LEU A 18 8.22 -5.81 3.36
CA LEU A 18 8.49 -7.22 3.13
C LEU A 18 8.87 -7.39 1.66
N THR A 19 10.02 -8.01 1.39
CA THR A 19 10.45 -8.32 0.02
C THR A 19 10.71 -9.80 -0.14
N SER A 20 10.35 -10.36 -1.29
CA SER A 20 10.70 -11.73 -1.65
C SER A 20 11.35 -11.70 -3.03
N ALA A 21 12.57 -12.24 -3.14
CA ALA A 21 13.28 -12.31 -4.41
C ALA A 21 12.87 -13.57 -5.14
N MET A 22 12.31 -13.41 -6.34
CA MET A 22 11.83 -14.51 -7.19
C MET A 22 12.50 -14.41 -8.57
N PRO A 23 13.73 -14.95 -8.77
CA PRO A 23 14.51 -14.73 -9.99
C PRO A 23 13.83 -15.18 -11.28
N THR A 24 12.92 -16.15 -11.20
CA THR A 24 12.17 -16.69 -12.35
C THR A 24 10.88 -15.92 -12.64
N ALA A 25 10.47 -14.99 -11.76
CA ALA A 25 9.26 -14.21 -11.96
C ALA A 25 9.44 -13.18 -13.07
N ARG A 26 8.43 -13.06 -13.94
CA ARG A 26 8.42 -12.13 -15.08
C ARG A 26 7.68 -10.82 -14.79
N SER A 27 7.08 -10.72 -13.61
CA SER A 27 6.37 -9.55 -13.11
C SER A 27 6.68 -9.37 -11.62
N ALA A 28 6.49 -8.15 -11.14
CA ALA A 28 6.55 -7.82 -9.72
C ALA A 28 5.16 -7.42 -9.25
N SER A 29 4.82 -7.78 -8.02
CA SER A 29 3.64 -7.29 -7.33
C SER A 29 4.06 -6.38 -6.18
N VAL A 30 3.28 -5.34 -5.94
CA VAL A 30 3.45 -4.43 -4.81
C VAL A 30 2.09 -4.25 -4.15
N SER A 31 2.06 -4.30 -2.83
CA SER A 31 0.85 -4.06 -2.04
C SER A 31 1.18 -3.12 -0.89
N LEU A 32 0.30 -2.16 -0.65
CA LEU A 32 0.38 -1.22 0.46
C LEU A 32 -0.79 -1.47 1.40
N TYR A 33 -0.50 -1.59 2.69
CA TYR A 33 -1.50 -1.81 3.72
C TYR A 33 -1.46 -0.67 4.73
N ILE A 34 -2.63 -0.09 5.00
CA ILE A 34 -2.79 0.95 6.02
C ILE A 34 -3.61 0.36 7.16
N GLY A 35 -3.16 0.56 8.40
CA GLY A 35 -3.82 0.06 9.61
C GLY A 35 -5.08 0.85 10.00
N THR A 36 -5.79 1.44 9.04
CA THR A 36 -6.99 2.26 9.25
C THR A 36 -8.07 1.89 8.22
N GLY A 37 -9.26 2.48 8.34
CA GLY A 37 -10.38 2.29 7.43
C GLY A 37 -11.71 2.65 8.08
N SER A 38 -12.81 2.23 7.47
CA SER A 38 -14.17 2.62 7.88
C SER A 38 -14.53 2.29 9.33
N ARG A 39 -13.86 1.31 9.94
CA ARG A 39 -14.00 1.01 11.39
C ARG A 39 -13.74 2.23 12.29
N TYR A 40 -12.94 3.18 11.84
CA TYR A 40 -12.53 4.36 12.61
C TYR A 40 -13.32 5.61 12.23
N GLU A 41 -14.34 5.49 11.36
CA GLU A 41 -15.20 6.61 10.97
C GLU A 41 -16.26 6.88 12.04
N ARG A 42 -16.65 8.15 12.17
CA ARG A 42 -17.89 8.54 12.85
C ARG A 42 -19.07 8.27 11.93
N ASP A 43 -20.27 8.12 12.50
CA ASP A 43 -21.49 7.87 11.71
C ASP A 43 -21.75 8.94 10.65
N GLU A 44 -21.44 10.21 10.96
CA GLU A 44 -21.56 11.34 10.03
C GLU A 44 -20.53 11.33 8.88
N GLU A 45 -19.49 10.49 8.97
CA GLU A 45 -18.39 10.37 7.99
C GLU A 45 -18.44 9.06 7.21
N ALA A 46 -19.50 8.27 7.37
CA ALA A 46 -19.61 6.94 6.81
C ALA A 46 -19.30 6.92 5.30
N GLY A 47 -18.31 6.11 4.93
CA GLY A 47 -17.84 5.94 3.55
C GLY A 47 -16.62 6.79 3.16
N LEU A 48 -16.11 7.64 4.05
CA LEU A 48 -14.96 8.50 3.76
C LEU A 48 -13.69 7.72 3.38
N SER A 49 -13.37 6.63 4.07
CA SER A 49 -12.20 5.79 3.79
C SER A 49 -12.30 5.13 2.42
N HIS A 50 -13.49 4.65 2.06
CA HIS A 50 -13.73 4.09 0.72
C HIS A 50 -13.68 5.18 -0.35
N PHE A 51 -14.20 6.36 -0.08
CA PHE A 51 -14.08 7.48 -0.98
C PHE A 51 -12.62 7.89 -1.20
N GLN A 52 -11.79 7.92 -0.15
CA GLN A 52 -10.35 8.18 -0.25
C GLN A 52 -9.63 7.12 -1.08
N GLU A 53 -10.00 5.84 -0.94
CA GLU A 53 -9.47 4.74 -1.77
C GLU A 53 -9.70 4.99 -3.27
N LEU A 54 -10.87 5.51 -3.66
CA LEU A 54 -11.16 5.87 -5.05
C LEU A 54 -10.32 7.05 -5.56
N LEU A 55 -9.90 7.94 -4.66
CA LEU A 55 -9.10 9.12 -5.00
C LEU A 55 -7.61 8.81 -5.15
N VAL A 56 -7.10 7.74 -4.53
CA VAL A 56 -5.66 7.42 -4.56
C VAL A 56 -5.12 7.23 -5.97
N GLY A 57 -5.96 6.78 -6.89
CA GLY A 57 -5.63 6.61 -8.31
C GLY A 57 -5.82 7.86 -9.18
N LYS A 58 -6.23 9.00 -8.61
CA LYS A 58 -6.59 10.20 -9.40
C LYS A 58 -5.42 11.15 -9.66
N GLY A 59 -4.33 11.04 -8.91
CA GLY A 59 -3.13 11.85 -9.08
C GLY A 59 -2.43 12.15 -7.76
N SER A 60 -1.21 12.64 -7.86
CA SER A 60 -0.36 13.10 -6.76
C SER A 60 0.45 14.30 -7.20
N SER A 61 1.10 15.00 -6.27
CA SER A 61 1.96 16.15 -6.60
C SER A 61 3.06 15.83 -7.62
N LYS A 62 3.56 14.59 -7.65
CA LYS A 62 4.59 14.13 -8.61
C LYS A 62 4.01 13.51 -9.88
N ARG A 63 2.75 13.08 -9.87
CA ARG A 63 2.03 12.48 -11.01
C ARG A 63 0.61 13.04 -11.03
N PRO A 64 0.40 14.25 -11.60
CA PRO A 64 -0.82 15.03 -11.35
C PRO A 64 -2.10 14.48 -11.97
N SER A 65 -1.98 13.67 -13.01
CA SER A 65 -3.10 13.16 -13.81
C SER A 65 -3.23 11.65 -13.67
N ALA A 66 -4.47 11.16 -13.69
CA ALA A 66 -4.77 9.72 -13.77
C ALA A 66 -4.57 9.12 -15.16
N LYS A 67 -4.37 9.96 -16.19
CA LYS A 67 -4.31 9.57 -17.60
C LYS A 67 -2.89 9.30 -18.13
N ASP A 68 -1.88 9.60 -17.32
CA ASP A 68 -0.47 9.49 -17.70
C ASP A 68 0.13 8.13 -17.27
#